data_AF-F2XF89-F1
#
_entry.id   AF-F2XF89-F1
#
_cell.length_a   1.000
_cell.length_b   1.000
_cell.length_c   1.000
_cell.angle_alpha   90.00
_cell.angle_beta   90.00
_cell.angle_gamma   90.00
#
_symmetry.space_group_name_H-M   'P 1'
#
loop_
_entity.id
_entity.type
_entity.pdbx_description
1 polymer ?
#
loop_
_entity_poly.entity_id
_entity_poly.type
_entity_poly.pdbx_seq_one_letter_code
_entity_poly.pdbx_strand_id
1 'polypeptide(L)'
;MEKGLFDDDGELEGWRKKLQGLVPAEGVQVKHIRTGEGVHVSRRIVAVFIMMTMADFCDQLFGFQDLLFDNANGRLEFSGNNFGALWPGDGKPGLWLNSISRMGAVYTLIAREEEIFIQERKRKVGVAVVPDLERNEDIELVLPPVFDYCRKVLEAGDQIVARDLYWEAVCEGGSKAEELLLESIEKNPFVGEPYVVLSQVYLTEGRFEEAEKHAERGLKLLLEWGCPWDKRTSWEGWVAWTRVLLMRARDKSWPQTSWGILNLGLVN
;
A
#
# COMPACT_ATOMS: atom_id res chain seq x y z
N MET A 1 -17.38 -5.28 14.45
CA MET A 1 -16.57 -6.21 15.27
C MET A 1 -17.10 -6.14 16.68
N GLU A 2 -17.58 -7.24 17.23
CA GLU A 2 -17.88 -7.32 18.66
C GLU A 2 -16.59 -7.12 19.46
N LYS A 3 -16.62 -6.17 20.38
CA LYS A 3 -15.54 -5.92 21.33
C LYS A 3 -15.60 -7.01 22.41
N GLY A 4 -14.53 -7.79 22.53
CA GLY A 4 -14.10 -8.27 23.85
C GLY A 4 -14.48 -9.68 24.30
N LEU A 5 -14.48 -10.69 23.42
CA LEU A 5 -14.34 -12.08 23.85
C LEU A 5 -12.96 -12.58 23.39
N PHE A 6 -12.01 -12.58 24.33
CA PHE A 6 -10.72 -13.25 24.17
C PHE A 6 -10.83 -14.55 24.94
N ASP A 7 -10.83 -15.68 24.23
CA ASP A 7 -10.79 -17.01 24.85
C ASP A 7 -9.46 -17.14 25.61
N ASP A 8 -9.59 -17.22 26.93
CA ASP A 8 -8.52 -17.37 27.92
C ASP A 8 -8.18 -18.86 28.09
N ASP A 9 -8.02 -19.58 26.98
CA ASP A 9 -7.44 -20.91 27.02
C ASP A 9 -5.92 -20.73 27.11
N GLY A 10 -5.33 -21.18 28.22
CA GLY A 10 -3.95 -20.90 28.68
C GLY A 10 -2.78 -21.24 27.74
N GLU A 11 -3.00 -21.44 26.45
CA GLU A 11 -2.00 -21.38 25.41
C GLU A 11 -2.05 -20.02 24.68
N LEU A 12 -1.10 -19.12 24.97
CA LEU A 12 -0.84 -17.97 24.12
C LEU A 12 -0.84 -18.41 22.65
N GLU A 13 -1.77 -17.87 21.84
CA GLU A 13 -1.88 -18.15 20.40
C GLU A 13 -0.47 -18.13 19.78
N GLY A 14 -0.13 -19.09 18.93
CA GLY A 14 1.26 -19.26 18.44
C GLY A 14 1.86 -18.00 17.81
N TRP A 15 1.03 -17.14 17.21
CA TRP A 15 1.46 -15.84 16.70
C TRP A 15 1.83 -14.85 17.81
N ARG A 16 1.13 -14.85 18.96
CA ARG A 16 1.46 -14.00 20.12
C ARG A 16 2.82 -14.37 20.68
N LYS A 17 3.09 -15.67 20.90
CA LYS A 17 4.41 -16.14 21.36
C LYS A 17 5.52 -15.71 20.40
N LYS A 18 5.30 -15.90 19.09
CA LYS A 18 6.27 -15.52 18.06
C LYS A 18 6.49 -13.99 18.05
N LEU A 19 5.42 -13.21 18.11
CA LEU A 19 5.49 -11.75 18.11
C LEU A 19 6.21 -11.24 19.36
N GLN A 20 5.83 -11.72 20.55
CA GLN A 20 6.46 -11.33 21.83
C GLN A 20 7.95 -11.71 21.87
N GLY A 21 8.34 -12.82 21.22
CA GLY A 21 9.75 -13.19 21.08
C GLY A 21 10.55 -12.27 20.14
N LEU A 22 9.90 -11.57 19.22
CA LEU A 22 10.52 -10.63 18.29
C LEU A 22 10.47 -9.19 18.81
N VAL A 23 9.33 -8.79 19.38
CA VAL A 23 9.07 -7.45 19.92
C VAL A 23 8.39 -7.61 21.29
N PRO A 24 9.18 -7.75 22.37
CA PRO A 24 8.68 -7.88 23.73
C PRO A 24 7.80 -6.70 24.18
N ALA A 25 7.10 -6.85 25.30
CA ALA A 25 6.17 -5.83 25.77
C ALA A 25 6.90 -4.58 26.26
N GLU A 26 8.06 -4.80 26.85
CA GLU A 26 9.03 -3.80 27.24
C GLU A 26 9.70 -3.12 26.04
N GLY A 27 9.60 -3.66 24.81
CA GLY A 27 10.28 -3.13 23.64
C GLY A 27 11.60 -3.84 23.32
N VAL A 28 12.41 -3.22 22.45
CA VAL A 28 13.68 -3.76 21.96
C VAL A 28 14.81 -2.76 22.15
N GLN A 29 16.05 -3.26 22.27
CA GLN A 29 17.25 -2.44 22.26
C GLN A 29 17.89 -2.49 20.87
N VAL A 30 18.07 -1.33 20.24
CA VAL A 30 18.74 -1.21 18.94
C VAL A 30 19.98 -0.33 19.08
N LYS A 31 20.84 -0.31 18.06
CA LYS A 31 22.01 0.58 18.03
C LYS A 31 21.73 1.81 17.21
N HIS A 32 22.11 2.97 17.72
CA HIS A 32 22.10 4.20 16.94
C HIS A 32 23.10 4.09 15.78
N ILE A 33 22.65 4.36 14.55
CA ILE A 33 23.42 4.10 13.32
C ILE A 33 24.77 4.85 13.25
N ARG A 34 24.88 6.02 13.89
CA ARG A 34 26.11 6.84 13.88
C ARG A 34 27.01 6.66 15.11
N THR A 35 26.41 6.42 16.27
CA THR A 35 27.15 6.43 17.56
C THR A 35 27.36 5.04 18.11
N GLY A 36 26.57 4.06 17.67
CA GLY A 36 26.59 2.69 18.18
C GLY A 36 25.97 2.53 19.58
N GLU A 37 25.53 3.64 20.20
CA GLU A 37 24.89 3.63 21.52
C GLU A 37 23.57 2.87 21.49
N GLY A 38 23.25 2.23 22.62
CA GLY A 38 21.98 1.52 22.79
C GLY A 38 20.82 2.51 22.87
N VAL A 39 19.82 2.29 22.03
CA VAL A 39 18.56 3.05 22.02
C VAL A 39 17.43 2.09 22.30
N HIS A 40 16.66 2.42 23.34
CA HIS A 40 15.46 1.68 23.66
C HIS A 40 14.31 2.09 22.74
N VAL A 41 13.60 1.11 22.19
CA VAL A 41 12.48 1.31 21.27
C VAL A 41 11.29 0.50 21.76
N SER A 42 10.24 1.18 22.20
CA SER A 42 9.01 0.53 22.66
C SER A 42 8.32 -0.22 21.50
N ARG A 43 7.49 -1.21 21.83
CA ARG A 43 6.73 -1.96 20.82
C ARG A 43 5.87 -1.06 19.92
N ARG A 44 5.29 0.01 20.47
CA ARG A 44 4.50 0.98 19.69
C ARG A 44 5.36 1.77 18.72
N ILE A 45 6.56 2.18 19.14
CA ILE A 45 7.50 2.86 18.24
C ILE A 45 7.95 1.90 17.13
N VAL A 46 8.16 0.61 17.41
CA VAL A 46 8.40 -0.39 16.35
C VAL A 46 7.26 -0.44 15.34
N ALA A 47 6.00 -0.42 15.79
CA ALA A 47 4.83 -0.36 14.91
C ALA A 47 4.84 0.91 14.04
N VAL A 48 5.11 2.08 14.64
CA VAL A 48 5.24 3.35 13.92
C VAL A 48 6.34 3.27 12.86
N PHE A 49 7.51 2.71 13.19
CA PHE A 49 8.59 2.51 12.21
C PHE A 49 8.16 1.61 11.05
N ILE A 50 7.41 0.54 11.31
CA ILE A 50 6.87 -0.33 10.25
C ILE A 50 5.95 0.47 9.33
N MET A 51 5.00 1.23 9.89
CA MET A 51 4.09 2.07 9.10
C MET A 51 4.84 3.15 8.31
N MET A 52 5.81 3.83 8.92
CA MET A 52 6.62 4.84 8.24
C MET A 52 7.46 4.22 7.12
N THR A 53 7.95 2.99 7.31
CA THR A 53 8.67 2.25 6.26
C THR A 53 7.74 1.90 5.10
N MET A 54 6.48 1.51 5.38
CA MET A 54 5.47 1.31 4.34
C MET A 54 5.26 2.60 3.53
N ALA A 55 5.12 3.75 4.19
CA ALA A 55 4.93 5.04 3.54
C ALA A 55 6.16 5.48 2.71
N ASP A 56 7.36 5.31 3.28
CA ASP A 56 8.63 5.62 2.61
C ASP A 56 8.81 4.78 1.34
N PHE A 57 8.53 3.47 1.43
CA PHE A 57 8.71 2.56 0.30
C PHE A 57 7.71 2.83 -0.82
N CYS A 58 6.43 3.05 -0.51
CA CYS A 58 5.45 3.33 -1.55
C CYS A 58 5.74 4.67 -2.26
N ASP A 59 6.23 5.68 -1.54
CA ASP A 59 6.54 6.99 -2.10
C ASP A 59 7.86 7.03 -2.90
N GLN A 60 8.86 6.23 -2.54
CA GLN A 60 10.19 6.30 -3.18
C GLN A 60 10.46 5.21 -4.22
N LEU A 61 9.93 4.00 -4.04
CA LEU A 61 10.37 2.85 -4.84
C LEU A 61 9.60 2.72 -6.17
N PHE A 62 10.33 2.47 -7.25
CA PHE A 62 9.82 2.06 -8.55
C PHE A 62 10.82 1.11 -9.23
N GLY A 63 10.66 0.82 -10.52
CA GLY A 63 11.41 -0.22 -11.23
C GLY A 63 12.93 -0.07 -11.17
N PHE A 64 13.47 1.13 -10.94
CA PHE A 64 14.90 1.32 -10.72
C PHE A 64 15.42 0.50 -9.53
N GLN A 65 14.74 0.56 -8.39
CA GLN A 65 15.18 -0.17 -7.19
C GLN A 65 15.04 -1.69 -7.37
N ASP A 66 14.12 -2.13 -8.23
CA ASP A 66 14.03 -3.55 -8.58
C ASP A 66 15.32 -4.03 -9.28
N LEU A 67 15.89 -3.22 -10.17
CA LEU A 67 17.16 -3.52 -10.84
C LEU A 67 18.36 -3.37 -9.92
N LEU A 68 18.37 -2.33 -9.07
CA LEU A 68 19.47 -2.05 -8.15
C LEU A 68 19.70 -3.20 -7.16
N PHE A 69 18.62 -3.84 -6.72
CA PHE A 69 18.62 -4.86 -5.66
C PHE A 69 18.25 -6.27 -6.13
N ASP A 70 18.30 -6.54 -7.44
CA ASP A 70 17.95 -7.84 -8.05
C ASP A 70 16.57 -8.37 -7.60
N ASN A 71 15.56 -7.49 -7.52
CA ASN A 71 14.20 -7.79 -7.05
C ASN A 71 13.32 -8.48 -8.11
N ALA A 72 13.89 -9.30 -8.99
CA ALA A 72 13.13 -9.98 -10.03
C ALA A 72 12.07 -10.95 -9.46
N ASN A 73 12.25 -11.40 -8.22
CA ASN A 73 11.29 -12.24 -7.51
C ASN A 73 10.14 -11.45 -6.83
N GLY A 74 10.20 -10.12 -6.86
CA GLY A 74 9.21 -9.21 -6.27
C GLY A 74 9.15 -9.18 -4.73
N ARG A 75 10.07 -9.83 -4.02
CA ARG A 75 10.00 -9.92 -2.55
C ARG A 75 10.65 -8.74 -1.82
N LEU A 76 11.38 -7.90 -2.53
CA LEU A 76 12.13 -6.73 -2.07
C LEU A 76 13.01 -7.05 -0.86
N GLU A 77 13.89 -8.04 -1.03
CA GLU A 77 14.78 -8.54 0.04
C GLU A 77 16.11 -7.79 0.12
N PHE A 78 16.34 -6.82 -0.77
CA PHE A 78 17.61 -6.08 -0.88
C PHE A 78 18.84 -7.01 -1.02
N SER A 79 18.67 -8.14 -1.72
CA SER A 79 19.70 -9.17 -1.86
C SER A 79 20.75 -8.86 -2.95
N GLY A 80 20.38 -8.06 -3.94
CA GLY A 80 21.27 -7.65 -5.02
C GLY A 80 22.13 -6.42 -4.69
N ASN A 81 23.12 -6.17 -5.54
CA ASN A 81 24.02 -5.01 -5.41
C ASN A 81 24.46 -4.50 -6.80
N ASN A 82 23.50 -4.30 -7.70
CA ASN A 82 23.75 -3.86 -9.06
C ASN A 82 23.91 -2.33 -9.13
N PHE A 83 25.04 -1.83 -8.63
CA PHE A 83 25.36 -0.39 -8.66
C PHE A 83 25.58 0.18 -10.08
N GLY A 84 25.52 -0.66 -11.12
CA GLY A 84 25.51 -0.25 -12.53
C GLY A 84 24.12 0.04 -13.10
N ALA A 85 23.04 -0.19 -12.32
CA ALA A 85 21.69 0.17 -12.73
C ALA A 85 21.57 1.68 -13.03
N LEU A 86 20.93 2.02 -14.14
CA LEU A 86 20.80 3.42 -14.59
C LEU A 86 19.55 4.07 -14.01
N TRP A 87 19.70 5.22 -13.38
CA TRP A 87 18.60 6.07 -12.95
C TRP A 87 18.15 7.01 -14.09
N PRO A 88 16.84 7.26 -14.29
CA PRO A 88 15.70 6.67 -13.59
C PRO A 88 15.24 5.33 -14.18
N GLY A 89 15.91 4.79 -15.20
CA GLY A 89 15.42 3.61 -15.93
C GLY A 89 14.24 3.97 -16.85
N ASP A 90 13.31 3.03 -17.04
CA ASP A 90 12.11 3.21 -17.89
C ASP A 90 10.90 3.81 -17.13
N GLY A 91 11.03 4.02 -15.83
CA GLY A 91 9.95 4.52 -14.97
C GLY A 91 8.85 3.50 -14.69
N LYS A 92 9.10 2.20 -14.95
CA LYS A 92 8.14 1.12 -14.66
C LYS A 92 7.77 1.08 -13.18
N PRO A 93 6.51 0.77 -12.80
CA PRO A 93 6.14 0.64 -11.40
C PRO A 93 6.96 -0.42 -10.66
N GLY A 94 7.24 -0.18 -9.38
CA GLY A 94 8.10 -1.07 -8.58
C GLY A 94 7.38 -2.28 -7.99
N LEU A 95 8.13 -3.35 -7.71
CA LEU A 95 7.64 -4.58 -7.06
C LEU A 95 7.81 -4.52 -5.54
N TRP A 96 7.13 -3.57 -4.91
CA TRP A 96 7.17 -3.38 -3.45
C TRP A 96 5.90 -3.84 -2.72
N LEU A 97 4.80 -4.08 -3.44
CA LEU A 97 3.47 -4.33 -2.86
C LEU A 97 3.41 -5.61 -2.00
N ASN A 98 4.09 -6.69 -2.40
CA ASN A 98 4.21 -7.89 -1.55
C ASN A 98 4.86 -7.56 -0.21
N SER A 99 6.02 -6.89 -0.23
CA SER A 99 6.77 -6.56 0.99
C SER A 99 5.96 -5.64 1.91
N ILE A 100 5.36 -4.58 1.37
CA ILE A 100 4.53 -3.64 2.14
C ILE A 100 3.28 -4.33 2.70
N SER A 101 2.64 -5.24 1.96
CA SER A 101 1.47 -5.99 2.48
C SER A 101 1.83 -6.89 3.68
N ARG A 102 3.02 -7.49 3.67
CA ARG A 102 3.56 -8.26 4.81
C ARG A 102 3.87 -7.35 6.00
N MET A 103 4.43 -6.17 5.75
CA MET A 103 4.65 -5.16 6.79
C MET A 103 3.32 -4.73 7.44
N GLY A 104 2.28 -4.49 6.64
CA GLY A 104 0.94 -4.19 7.14
C GLY A 104 0.37 -5.31 8.02
N ALA A 105 0.54 -6.57 7.62
CA ALA A 105 0.11 -7.70 8.42
C ALA A 105 0.85 -7.75 9.78
N VAL A 106 2.17 -7.51 9.79
CA VAL A 106 2.96 -7.43 11.04
C VAL A 106 2.51 -6.25 11.91
N TYR A 107 2.27 -5.08 11.31
CA TYR A 107 1.72 -3.91 12.01
C TYR A 107 0.42 -4.26 12.73
N THR A 108 -0.49 -4.95 12.04
CA THR A 108 -1.79 -5.36 12.59
C THR A 108 -1.63 -6.31 13.79
N LEU A 109 -0.68 -7.25 13.72
CA LEU A 109 -0.39 -8.14 14.85
C LEU A 109 0.17 -7.37 16.06
N ILE A 110 1.04 -6.38 15.84
CA ILE A 110 1.55 -5.51 16.91
C ILE A 110 0.42 -4.71 17.54
N ALA A 111 -0.42 -4.06 16.73
CA ALA A 111 -1.54 -3.27 17.22
C ALA A 111 -2.52 -4.11 18.05
N ARG A 112 -2.86 -5.32 17.57
CA ARG A 112 -3.72 -6.26 18.28
C ARG A 112 -3.11 -6.72 19.60
N GLU A 113 -1.83 -7.06 19.63
CA GLU A 113 -1.15 -7.49 20.86
C GLU A 113 -1.04 -6.36 21.89
N GLU A 114 -0.80 -5.12 21.45
CA GLU A 114 -0.81 -3.95 22.34
C GLU A 114 -2.20 -3.68 22.93
N GLU A 115 -3.27 -3.87 22.15
CA GLU A 115 -4.64 -3.77 22.67
C GLU A 115 -4.88 -4.84 23.75
N ILE A 116 -4.54 -6.10 23.47
CA ILE A 116 -4.70 -7.20 24.44
C ILE A 116 -3.90 -6.90 25.72
N PHE A 117 -2.64 -6.51 25.58
CA PHE A 117 -1.76 -6.20 26.72
C PHE A 117 -2.33 -5.09 27.62
N ILE A 118 -2.86 -4.01 27.02
CA ILE A 118 -3.50 -2.91 27.77
C ILE A 118 -4.76 -3.39 28.48
N GLN A 119 -5.59 -4.22 27.84
CA GLN A 119 -6.80 -4.76 28.46
C GLN A 119 -6.47 -5.70 29.63
N GLU A 120 -5.47 -6.57 29.49
CA GLU A 120 -4.98 -7.44 30.57
C GLU A 120 -4.45 -6.61 31.76
N ARG A 121 -3.70 -5.52 31.51
CA ARG A 121 -3.27 -4.57 32.56
C ARG A 121 -4.45 -3.92 33.27
N LYS A 122 -5.44 -3.44 32.53
CA LYS A 122 -6.65 -2.80 33.10
C LYS A 122 -7.41 -3.75 34.01
N ARG A 123 -7.56 -5.01 33.60
CA ARG A 123 -8.20 -6.07 34.42
C ARG A 123 -7.46 -6.33 35.73
N LYS A 124 -6.13 -6.28 35.73
CA LYS A 124 -5.30 -6.51 36.93
C LYS A 124 -5.31 -5.34 37.91
N VAL A 125 -5.30 -4.10 37.43
CA VAL A 125 -5.17 -2.89 38.27
C VAL A 125 -6.52 -2.40 38.81
N GLY A 126 -7.65 -2.71 38.16
CA GLY A 126 -9.00 -2.41 38.65
C GLY A 126 -9.38 -0.91 38.67
N VAL A 127 -8.51 -0.02 38.19
CA VAL A 127 -8.70 1.44 38.09
C VAL A 127 -8.30 1.90 36.69
N ALA A 128 -8.71 3.10 36.27
CA ALA A 128 -8.27 3.72 35.02
C ALA A 128 -6.74 3.72 34.93
N VAL A 129 -6.19 2.89 34.04
CA VAL A 129 -4.75 2.80 33.80
C VAL A 129 -4.31 4.08 33.09
N VAL A 130 -3.43 4.85 33.75
CA VAL A 130 -2.74 5.98 33.15
C VAL A 130 -1.83 5.46 32.03
N PRO A 131 -1.78 6.11 30.85
CA PRO A 131 -0.87 5.72 29.79
C PRO A 131 0.58 5.68 30.27
N ASP A 132 1.26 4.57 29.99
CA ASP A 132 2.69 4.42 30.25
C ASP A 132 3.50 5.15 29.16
N LEU A 133 4.06 6.31 29.52
CA LEU A 133 4.80 7.17 28.59
C LEU A 133 6.15 6.57 28.17
N GLU A 134 6.77 5.72 29.00
CA GLU A 134 8.01 5.01 28.63
C GLU A 134 7.74 3.97 27.54
N ARG A 135 6.51 3.49 27.45
CA ARG A 135 6.02 2.60 26.38
C ARG A 135 5.32 3.34 25.23
N ASN A 136 5.26 4.67 25.32
CA ASN A 136 4.57 5.54 24.37
C ASN A 136 3.08 5.19 24.20
N GLU A 137 2.40 4.77 25.26
CA GLU A 137 0.96 4.41 25.19
C GLU A 137 0.04 5.58 24.81
N ASP A 138 0.56 6.81 24.85
CA ASP A 138 -0.07 8.02 24.32
C ASP A 138 -0.11 8.08 22.77
N ILE A 139 0.68 7.27 22.08
CA ILE A 139 0.63 7.12 20.62
C ILE A 139 -0.48 6.16 20.21
N GLU A 140 -1.41 6.65 19.40
CA GLU A 140 -2.45 5.85 18.76
C GLU A 140 -1.88 5.06 17.58
N LEU A 141 -2.15 3.74 17.56
CA LEU A 141 -1.80 2.86 16.45
C LEU A 141 -2.96 2.81 15.44
N VAL A 142 -2.91 3.69 14.44
CA VAL A 142 -3.93 3.78 13.38
C VAL A 142 -3.70 2.72 12.31
N LEU A 143 -4.73 1.98 11.91
CA LEU A 143 -4.62 1.02 10.80
C LEU A 143 -4.65 1.75 9.44
N PRO A 144 -3.62 1.63 8.59
CA PRO A 144 -3.67 2.16 7.23
C PRO A 144 -4.80 1.50 6.42
N PRO A 145 -5.53 2.25 5.57
CA PRO A 145 -6.67 1.70 4.82
C PRO A 145 -6.25 0.78 3.65
N VAL A 146 -4.96 0.71 3.32
CA VAL A 146 -4.42 -0.12 2.24
C VAL A 146 -4.54 -1.62 2.53
N PHE A 147 -4.60 -2.44 1.48
CA PHE A 147 -4.68 -3.91 1.58
C PHE A 147 -5.82 -4.42 2.47
N ASP A 148 -7.00 -3.79 2.38
CA ASP A 148 -8.15 -4.10 3.21
C ASP A 148 -7.83 -3.97 4.71
N TYR A 149 -7.39 -2.77 5.12
CA TYR A 149 -6.91 -2.48 6.47
C TYR A 149 -5.76 -3.39 6.91
N CYS A 150 -4.79 -3.59 6.01
CA CYS A 150 -3.59 -4.39 6.24
C CYS A 150 -3.86 -5.88 6.53
N ARG A 151 -5.05 -6.40 6.17
CA ARG A 151 -5.44 -7.80 6.38
C ARG A 151 -5.04 -8.72 5.23
N LYS A 152 -4.76 -8.16 4.05
CA LYS A 152 -4.37 -8.92 2.86
C LYS A 152 -2.87 -8.87 2.67
N VAL A 153 -2.28 -10.06 2.55
CA VAL A 153 -0.90 -10.25 2.10
C VAL A 153 -0.97 -10.64 0.64
N LEU A 154 -0.26 -9.90 -0.21
CA LEU A 154 -0.24 -10.15 -1.65
C LEU A 154 0.83 -11.15 -2.01
N GLU A 155 0.59 -12.00 -2.99
CA GLU A 155 1.59 -12.92 -3.51
C GLU A 155 2.60 -12.21 -4.39
N ALA A 156 3.87 -12.61 -4.29
CA ALA A 156 4.94 -11.95 -5.03
C ALA A 156 4.81 -12.19 -6.55
N GLY A 157 4.34 -13.37 -6.96
CA GLY A 157 4.09 -13.69 -8.37
C GLY A 157 2.95 -12.86 -8.97
N ASP A 158 1.82 -12.75 -8.25
CA ASP A 158 0.64 -12.03 -8.76
C ASP A 158 0.93 -10.54 -8.97
N GLN A 159 1.67 -9.87 -8.09
CA GLN A 159 2.04 -8.46 -8.34
C GLN A 159 2.95 -8.28 -9.57
N ILE A 160 3.80 -9.27 -9.89
CA ILE A 160 4.69 -9.20 -11.06
C ILE A 160 3.83 -9.26 -12.32
N VAL A 161 2.93 -10.24 -12.37
CA VAL A 161 1.98 -10.40 -13.48
C VAL A 161 1.13 -9.14 -13.61
N ALA A 162 0.56 -8.64 -12.51
CA ALA A 162 -0.24 -7.42 -12.51
C ALA A 162 0.51 -6.21 -13.08
N ARG A 163 1.76 -6.01 -12.64
CA ARG A 163 2.65 -4.94 -13.12
C ARG A 163 2.93 -5.07 -14.61
N ASP A 164 3.26 -6.26 -15.06
CA ASP A 164 3.70 -6.47 -16.43
C ASP A 164 2.53 -6.31 -17.41
N LEU A 165 1.35 -6.81 -17.06
CA LEU A 165 0.10 -6.58 -17.82
C LEU A 165 -0.28 -5.10 -17.87
N TYR A 166 -0.24 -4.40 -16.73
CA TYR A 166 -0.48 -2.95 -16.70
C TYR A 166 0.51 -2.21 -17.59
N TRP A 167 1.80 -2.56 -17.49
CA TRP A 167 2.87 -1.92 -18.25
C TRP A 167 2.70 -2.13 -19.76
N GLU A 168 2.37 -3.35 -20.18
CA GLU A 168 2.06 -3.65 -21.58
C GLU A 168 0.87 -2.81 -22.07
N ALA A 169 -0.22 -2.74 -21.29
CA ALA A 169 -1.41 -1.99 -21.65
C ALA A 169 -1.15 -0.49 -21.88
N VAL A 170 -0.31 0.13 -21.03
CA VAL A 170 -0.02 1.58 -21.10
C VAL A 170 1.10 1.94 -22.07
N CYS A 171 2.00 1.01 -22.38
CA CYS A 171 3.16 1.27 -23.28
C CYS A 171 2.90 0.83 -24.72
N GLU A 172 2.23 -0.31 -24.92
CA GLU A 172 2.00 -0.92 -26.24
C GLU A 172 0.53 -0.81 -26.69
N GLY A 173 -0.24 0.04 -25.99
CA GLY A 173 -1.69 0.15 -26.05
C GLY A 173 -2.32 -0.07 -27.43
N GLY A 174 -3.49 -0.70 -27.42
CA GLY A 174 -4.23 -1.06 -28.63
C GLY A 174 -5.50 -1.82 -28.29
N SER A 175 -5.96 -2.68 -29.20
CA SER A 175 -7.22 -3.43 -29.05
C SER A 175 -7.26 -4.40 -27.86
N LYS A 176 -6.12 -4.67 -27.22
CA LYS A 176 -6.00 -5.58 -26.06
C LYS A 176 -5.96 -4.87 -24.71
N ALA A 177 -6.01 -3.53 -24.69
CA ALA A 177 -5.84 -2.77 -23.45
C ALA A 177 -6.87 -3.15 -22.37
N GLU A 178 -8.14 -3.38 -22.75
CA GLU A 178 -9.17 -3.84 -21.80
C GLU A 178 -8.78 -5.17 -21.14
N GLU A 179 -8.45 -6.19 -21.94
CA GLU A 179 -8.11 -7.54 -21.45
C GLU A 179 -6.93 -7.50 -20.47
N LEU A 180 -5.84 -6.84 -20.87
CA LEU A 180 -4.64 -6.70 -20.05
C LEU A 180 -4.92 -5.98 -18.71
N LEU A 181 -5.73 -4.92 -18.74
CA LEU A 181 -6.06 -4.16 -17.52
C LEU A 181 -6.98 -4.94 -16.59
N LEU A 182 -7.94 -5.69 -17.14
CA LEU A 182 -8.82 -6.57 -16.35
C LEU A 182 -8.02 -7.66 -15.64
N GLU A 183 -7.12 -8.34 -16.35
CA GLU A 183 -6.27 -9.37 -15.74
C GLU A 183 -5.28 -8.75 -14.74
N SER A 184 -4.73 -7.56 -15.02
CA SER A 184 -3.89 -6.82 -14.07
C SER A 184 -4.63 -6.54 -12.75
N ILE A 185 -5.88 -6.08 -12.83
CA ILE A 185 -6.76 -5.80 -11.69
C ILE A 185 -7.09 -7.09 -10.92
N GLU A 186 -7.36 -8.20 -11.62
CA GLU A 186 -7.63 -9.49 -10.98
C GLU A 186 -6.44 -9.95 -10.13
N LYS A 187 -5.22 -9.83 -10.69
CA LYS A 187 -3.98 -10.18 -10.00
C LYS A 187 -3.64 -9.23 -8.86
N ASN A 188 -3.96 -7.94 -9.00
CA ASN A 188 -3.74 -6.98 -7.93
C ASN A 188 -4.84 -5.90 -7.85
N PRO A 189 -5.87 -6.11 -7.02
CA PRO A 189 -7.01 -5.20 -6.91
C PRO A 189 -6.77 -4.02 -5.96
N PHE A 190 -5.53 -3.83 -5.50
CA PHE A 190 -5.15 -2.84 -4.49
C PHE A 190 -4.40 -1.63 -5.05
N VAL A 191 -4.27 -1.51 -6.37
CA VAL A 191 -3.59 -0.39 -7.04
C VAL A 191 -4.58 0.38 -7.90
N GLY A 192 -4.54 1.71 -7.88
CA GLY A 192 -5.59 2.54 -8.48
C GLY A 192 -5.44 2.70 -9.99
N GLU A 193 -4.22 2.82 -10.47
CA GLU A 193 -3.87 3.21 -11.83
C GLU A 193 -4.45 2.28 -12.91
N PRO A 194 -4.43 0.93 -12.77
CA PRO A 194 -5.11 0.05 -13.72
C PRO A 194 -6.61 0.35 -13.87
N TYR A 195 -7.31 0.66 -12.77
CA TYR A 195 -8.72 1.04 -12.82
C TYR A 195 -8.93 2.38 -13.51
N VAL A 196 -8.05 3.36 -13.29
CA VAL A 196 -8.13 4.67 -13.93
C VAL A 196 -7.98 4.54 -15.44
N VAL A 197 -6.97 3.80 -15.90
CA VAL A 197 -6.74 3.60 -17.34
C VAL A 197 -7.88 2.80 -17.97
N LEU A 198 -8.40 1.78 -17.29
CA LEU A 198 -9.54 1.00 -17.77
C LEU A 198 -10.81 1.84 -17.90
N SER A 199 -11.05 2.78 -16.97
CA SER A 199 -12.14 3.74 -17.06
C SER A 199 -12.07 4.58 -18.34
N GLN A 200 -10.87 5.01 -18.73
CA GLN A 200 -10.67 5.75 -19.99
C GLN A 200 -10.94 4.91 -21.24
N VAL A 201 -10.59 3.62 -21.22
CA VAL A 201 -10.96 2.67 -22.29
C VAL A 201 -12.48 2.62 -22.43
N TYR A 202 -13.20 2.41 -21.32
CA TYR A 202 -14.66 2.37 -21.32
C TYR A 202 -15.31 3.68 -21.77
N LEU A 203 -14.76 4.83 -21.39
CA LEU A 203 -15.24 6.12 -21.91
C LEU A 203 -15.10 6.25 -23.43
N THR A 204 -13.98 5.74 -23.96
CA THR A 204 -13.72 5.76 -25.41
C THR A 204 -14.69 4.86 -26.17
N GLU A 205 -15.12 3.77 -25.55
CA GLU A 205 -16.12 2.83 -26.10
C GLU A 205 -17.58 3.23 -25.84
N GLY A 206 -17.83 4.31 -25.09
CA GLY A 206 -19.17 4.76 -24.71
C GLY A 206 -19.83 3.90 -23.60
N ARG A 207 -19.05 3.09 -22.89
CA ARG A 207 -19.46 2.25 -21.75
C ARG A 207 -19.42 3.05 -20.45
N PHE A 208 -20.28 4.06 -20.35
CA PHE A 208 -20.21 5.08 -19.31
C PHE A 208 -20.40 4.54 -17.88
N GLU A 209 -21.31 3.58 -17.68
CA GLU A 209 -21.59 2.99 -16.38
C GLU A 209 -20.40 2.18 -15.84
N GLU A 210 -19.71 1.44 -16.71
CA GLU A 210 -18.51 0.70 -16.35
C GLU A 210 -17.35 1.66 -16.09
N ALA A 211 -17.21 2.69 -16.92
CA ALA A 211 -16.21 3.74 -16.71
C ALA A 211 -16.34 4.41 -15.34
N GLU A 212 -17.57 4.76 -14.93
CA GLU A 212 -17.84 5.38 -13.63
C GLU A 212 -17.38 4.45 -12.49
N LYS A 213 -17.80 3.19 -12.51
CA LYS A 213 -17.44 2.20 -11.48
C LYS A 213 -15.92 2.05 -11.33
N HIS A 214 -15.18 1.98 -12.45
CA HIS A 214 -13.73 1.84 -12.42
C HIS A 214 -13.04 3.14 -11.99
N ALA A 215 -13.51 4.32 -12.43
CA ALA A 215 -12.98 5.60 -11.97
C ALA A 215 -13.16 5.79 -10.46
N GLU A 216 -14.33 5.46 -9.90
CA GLU A 216 -14.57 5.55 -8.46
C GLU A 216 -13.65 4.63 -7.66
N ARG A 217 -13.48 3.39 -8.13
CA ARG A 217 -12.57 2.43 -7.47
C ARG A 217 -11.11 2.89 -7.55
N GLY A 218 -10.66 3.35 -8.72
CA GLY A 218 -9.31 3.87 -8.93
C GLY A 218 -9.04 5.09 -8.05
N LEU A 219 -9.97 6.06 -8.01
CA LEU A 219 -9.85 7.25 -7.18
C LEU A 219 -9.76 6.89 -5.70
N LYS A 220 -10.61 5.98 -5.22
CA LYS A 220 -10.56 5.52 -3.83
C LYS A 220 -9.19 4.94 -3.48
N LEU A 221 -8.64 4.07 -4.33
CA LEU A 221 -7.33 3.45 -4.10
C LEU A 221 -6.19 4.48 -4.11
N LEU A 222 -6.20 5.44 -5.05
CA LEU A 222 -5.23 6.53 -5.08
C LEU A 222 -5.26 7.35 -3.78
N LEU A 223 -6.45 7.60 -3.23
CA LEU A 223 -6.59 8.33 -1.96
C LEU A 223 -6.18 7.49 -0.74
N GLU A 224 -6.42 6.17 -0.75
CA GLU A 224 -5.97 5.25 0.32
C GLU A 224 -4.45 5.16 0.38
N TRP A 225 -3.77 5.19 -0.77
CA TRP A 225 -2.30 5.17 -0.85
C TRP A 225 -1.66 6.53 -0.57
N GLY A 226 -2.21 7.61 -1.11
CA GLY A 226 -1.60 8.95 -1.00
C GLY A 226 -0.32 9.15 -1.83
N CYS A 227 0.09 8.15 -2.62
CA CYS A 227 1.21 8.22 -3.56
C CYS A 227 0.91 7.35 -4.80
N PRO A 228 1.59 7.57 -5.94
CA PRO A 228 1.36 6.76 -7.14
C PRO A 228 2.28 5.52 -7.17
N TRP A 229 1.75 4.41 -7.66
CA TRP A 229 2.52 3.25 -8.08
C TRP A 229 3.20 3.50 -9.43
N ASP A 230 2.49 4.10 -10.39
CA ASP A 230 3.09 4.60 -11.64
C ASP A 230 3.58 6.03 -11.47
N LYS A 231 4.89 6.17 -11.27
CA LYS A 231 5.57 7.44 -10.95
C LYS A 231 5.86 8.32 -12.16
N ARG A 232 5.45 7.92 -13.37
CA ARG A 232 5.57 8.77 -14.56
C ARG A 232 4.65 9.98 -14.50
N THR A 233 3.63 9.94 -13.63
CA THR A 233 2.73 11.05 -13.32
C THR A 233 2.66 11.25 -11.80
N SER A 234 2.52 12.50 -11.34
CA SER A 234 2.38 12.79 -9.91
C SER A 234 1.05 12.25 -9.36
N TRP A 235 0.97 12.09 -8.04
CA TRP A 235 -0.28 11.69 -7.38
C TRP A 235 -1.43 12.65 -7.69
N GLU A 236 -1.18 13.97 -7.64
CA GLU A 236 -2.16 15.00 -7.98
C GLU A 236 -2.61 14.89 -9.44
N GLY A 237 -1.69 14.56 -10.35
CA GLY A 237 -2.00 14.32 -11.76
C GLY A 237 -2.94 13.12 -11.93
N TRP A 238 -2.65 12.00 -11.28
CA TRP A 238 -3.52 10.83 -11.29
C TRP A 238 -4.90 11.13 -10.70
N VAL A 239 -4.96 11.82 -9.56
CA VAL A 239 -6.22 12.21 -8.91
C VAL A 239 -7.02 13.16 -9.80
N ALA A 240 -6.39 14.17 -10.37
CA ALA A 240 -7.03 15.14 -11.26
C ALA A 240 -7.59 14.46 -12.51
N TRP A 241 -6.79 13.61 -13.16
CA TRP A 241 -7.23 12.87 -14.35
C TRP A 241 -8.41 11.96 -14.04
N THR A 242 -8.33 11.19 -12.95
CA THR A 242 -9.41 10.29 -12.53
C THR A 242 -10.72 11.04 -12.28
N ARG A 243 -10.66 12.25 -11.70
CA ARG A 243 -11.84 13.09 -11.49
C ARG A 243 -12.45 13.57 -12.81
N VAL A 244 -11.62 13.88 -13.81
CA VAL A 244 -12.10 14.19 -15.17
C VAL A 244 -12.82 12.98 -15.77
N LEU A 245 -12.24 11.78 -15.70
CA LEU A 245 -12.88 10.55 -16.19
C LEU A 245 -14.23 10.31 -15.49
N LEU A 246 -14.27 10.44 -14.17
CA LEU A 246 -15.49 10.26 -13.38
C LEU A 246 -16.59 11.27 -13.76
N MET A 247 -16.23 12.54 -13.92
CA MET A 247 -17.16 13.58 -14.37
C MET A 247 -17.71 13.25 -15.76
N ARG A 248 -16.84 12.85 -16.69
CA ARG A 248 -17.22 12.50 -18.05
C ARG A 248 -18.10 11.25 -18.15
N ALA A 249 -17.84 10.26 -17.29
CA ALA A 249 -18.67 9.07 -17.18
C ALA A 249 -20.10 9.43 -16.72
N ARG A 250 -20.22 10.26 -15.68
CA ARG A 250 -21.51 10.73 -15.15
C ARG A 250 -22.29 11.60 -16.14
N ASP A 251 -21.59 12.46 -16.86
CA ASP A 251 -22.16 13.30 -17.91
C ASP A 251 -22.50 12.51 -19.18
N LYS A 252 -22.12 11.22 -19.24
CA LYS A 252 -22.21 10.37 -20.43
C LYS A 252 -21.63 11.04 -21.68
N SER A 253 -20.49 11.69 -21.51
CA SER A 253 -19.83 12.47 -22.56
C SER A 253 -18.35 12.14 -22.63
N TRP A 254 -17.86 11.86 -23.84
CA TRP A 254 -16.43 11.67 -24.08
C TRP A 254 -16.01 12.25 -25.44
N PRO A 255 -14.94 13.06 -25.52
CA PRO A 255 -14.50 13.63 -26.78
C PRO A 255 -14.10 12.57 -27.81
N GLN A 256 -14.53 12.73 -29.05
CA GLN A 256 -14.23 11.83 -30.18
C GLN A 256 -13.13 12.39 -31.10
N THR A 257 -12.37 13.38 -30.63
CA THR A 257 -11.26 13.99 -31.38
C THR A 257 -10.05 14.17 -30.47
N SER A 258 -8.85 14.06 -31.03
CA SER A 258 -7.60 14.22 -30.28
C SER A 258 -7.50 15.58 -29.58
N TRP A 259 -7.93 16.65 -30.27
CA TRP A 259 -8.00 18.00 -29.66
C TRP A 259 -9.02 18.08 -28.53
N GLY A 260 -10.15 17.39 -28.65
CA GLY A 260 -11.12 17.29 -27.58
C GLY A 260 -10.55 16.62 -26.33
N ILE A 261 -9.72 15.59 -26.49
CA ILE A 261 -9.01 14.94 -25.38
C ILE A 261 -7.98 15.87 -24.75
N LEU A 262 -7.13 16.54 -25.55
CA LEU A 262 -6.15 17.51 -25.04
C LEU A 262 -6.82 18.64 -24.24
N ASN A 263 -7.98 19.11 -24.68
CA ASN A 263 -8.73 20.17 -24.01
C ASN A 263 -9.32 19.74 -22.66
N LEU A 264 -9.37 18.44 -22.32
CA LEU A 264 -9.80 17.99 -21.00
C LEU A 264 -8.85 18.41 -19.88
N GLY A 265 -7.56 18.61 -20.19
CA GLY A 265 -6.55 19.03 -19.23
C GLY A 265 -6.35 20.56 -19.15
N LEU A 266 -7.05 21.33 -19.98
CA LEU A 266 -6.97 22.78 -19.97
C LEU A 266 -7.93 23.35 -18.91
N VAL A 267 -7.37 24.01 -17.90
CA VAL A 267 -8.12 24.89 -17.01
C VAL A 267 -8.33 26.19 -17.79
N ASN A 268 -9.58 26.55 -18.09
CA ASN A 268 -9.92 27.89 -18.55
C ASN A 268 -9.99 28.86 -17.36
#